data_AF-A0A816CQN1-F1
#
_entry.id   AF-A0A816CQN1-F1
#
_cell.length_a   1.000
_cell.length_b   1.000
_cell.length_c   1.000
_cell.angle_alpha   90.00
_cell.angle_beta   90.00
_cell.angle_gamma   90.00
#
_symmetry.space_group_name_H-M   'P 1'
#
loop_
_entity.id
_entity.type
_entity.pdbx_description
1 polymer ?
#
loop_
_entity_poly.entity_id
_entity_poly.type
_entity_poly.pdbx_seq_one_letter_code
_entity_poly.pdbx_strand_id
1 'polypeptide(L)'
;MDWNRFHASASIALLRTLLICINIIFVISGGILFLLGIVLRGQLSTLLDITPEMSSSAPYILIGLGLIIFFIGLFAFWCTVKGHITLLYIYSTVVFLIFVAEVLLAVTVLMKQQTYEDTFKTSLSNVMQQYPKEPMASHVDRLQNVLSCCGVDSYEDWFQTLYGEQLLRVPTSCCKKSLNHTCSNANLRKEYLAADINTNGCYATVIAAIKSNYPIFGGIIIAIALFPLVGVILACCLANQMRKQRYEQVA
;
A
#
# COMPACT_ATOMS: atom_id res chain seq x y z
N MET A 1 -6.21 20.05 49.06
CA MET A 1 -6.62 20.61 47.76
C MET A 1 -5.58 20.38 46.66
N ASP A 2 -4.33 20.00 47.00
CA ASP A 2 -3.22 19.82 46.04
C ASP A 2 -3.14 18.46 45.35
N TRP A 3 -3.67 17.39 45.95
CA TRP A 3 -3.57 16.02 45.40
C TRP A 3 -4.28 15.88 44.04
N ASN A 4 -5.48 16.47 43.90
CA ASN A 4 -6.23 16.44 42.64
C ASN A 4 -5.57 17.29 41.54
N ARG A 5 -4.91 18.40 41.89
CA ARG A 5 -4.17 19.24 40.92
C ARG A 5 -2.91 18.52 40.42
N PHE A 6 -2.19 17.83 41.31
CA PHE A 6 -1.04 17.02 40.95
C PHE A 6 -1.40 15.92 39.94
N HIS A 7 -2.48 15.17 40.18
CA HIS A 7 -2.95 14.15 39.24
C HIS A 7 -3.38 14.71 37.88
N ALA A 8 -4.07 15.86 37.88
CA ALA A 8 -4.47 16.52 36.65
C ALA A 8 -3.25 16.97 35.82
N SER A 9 -2.25 17.58 36.45
CA SER A 9 -1.03 18.01 35.76
C SER A 9 -0.19 16.84 35.24
N ALA A 10 -0.09 15.75 36.00
CA ALA A 10 0.58 14.53 35.55
C ALA A 10 -0.15 13.89 34.35
N SER A 11 -1.49 13.87 34.38
CA SER A 11 -2.32 13.34 33.28
C SER A 11 -2.17 14.15 31.99
N ILE A 12 -2.17 15.49 32.11
CA ILE A 12 -1.94 16.39 30.97
C ILE A 12 -0.55 16.17 30.38
N ALA A 13 0.49 16.05 31.23
CA ALA A 13 1.84 15.77 30.77
C ALA A 13 1.92 14.43 30.03
N LEU A 14 1.30 13.38 30.56
CA LEU A 14 1.26 12.06 29.92
C LEU A 14 0.56 12.10 28.56
N LEU A 15 -0.67 12.64 28.50
CA LEU A 15 -1.44 12.74 27.25
C LEU A 15 -0.70 13.54 26.19
N ARG A 16 -0.07 14.65 26.60
CA ARG A 16 0.71 15.50 25.71
C ARG A 16 1.94 14.77 25.17
N THR A 17 2.69 14.07 26.02
CA THR A 17 3.85 13.27 25.62
C THR A 17 3.44 12.16 24.65
N LEU A 18 2.37 11.42 24.94
CA LEU A 18 1.85 10.38 24.05
C LEU A 18 1.48 10.92 22.67
N LEU A 19 0.75 12.05 22.64
CA LEU A 19 0.35 12.68 21.38
C LEU A 19 1.57 13.20 20.60
N ILE A 20 2.58 13.74 21.27
CA ILE A 20 3.85 14.12 20.64
C ILE A 20 4.56 12.90 20.04
N CYS A 21 4.65 11.79 20.78
CA CYS A 21 5.26 10.56 20.27
C CYS A 21 4.54 10.04 19.02
N ILE A 22 3.20 10.00 19.02
CA ILE A 22 2.40 9.60 17.87
C ILE A 22 2.67 10.50 16.65
N ASN A 23 2.70 11.82 16.85
CA ASN A 23 2.97 12.77 15.78
C ASN A 23 4.39 12.64 15.21
N ILE A 24 5.39 12.36 16.05
CA ILE A 24 6.76 12.08 15.59
C ILE A 24 6.80 10.81 14.74
N ILE A 25 6.10 9.75 15.16
CA ILE A 25 6.00 8.52 14.37
C ILE A 25 5.40 8.80 12.99
N PHE A 26 4.35 9.64 12.91
CA PHE A 26 3.77 10.06 11.63
C PHE A 26 4.73 10.86 10.76
N VAL A 27 5.51 11.79 11.34
CA VAL A 27 6.52 12.54 10.58
C VAL A 27 7.57 11.59 10.00
N ILE A 28 8.07 10.65 10.81
CA ILE A 28 9.07 9.67 10.37
C ILE A 28 8.49 8.76 9.29
N SER A 29 7.27 8.23 9.48
CA SER A 29 6.63 7.34 8.51
C SER A 29 6.32 8.07 7.19
N GLY A 30 5.83 9.31 7.23
CA GLY A 30 5.63 10.15 6.05
C GLY A 30 6.93 10.41 5.28
N GLY A 31 8.02 10.72 6.01
CA GLY A 31 9.35 10.88 5.42
C GLY A 31 9.86 9.60 4.75
N ILE A 32 9.70 8.44 5.40
CA ILE A 32 10.07 7.14 4.83
C ILE A 32 9.26 6.86 3.57
N LEU A 33 7.93 7.04 3.60
CA LEU A 33 7.06 6.82 2.44
C LEU A 33 7.43 7.73 1.25
N PHE A 34 7.72 9.00 1.53
CA PHE A 34 8.17 9.95 0.53
C PHE A 34 9.49 9.51 -0.12
N LEU A 35 10.50 9.14 0.70
CA LEU A 35 11.79 8.67 0.21
C LEU A 35 11.66 7.37 -0.58
N LEU A 36 10.88 6.40 -0.09
CA LEU A 36 10.58 5.17 -0.81
C LEU A 36 9.92 5.46 -2.16
N GLY A 37 9.00 6.42 -2.20
CA GLY A 37 8.37 6.86 -3.45
C GLY A 37 9.38 7.41 -4.46
N ILE A 38 10.35 8.22 -4.01
CA ILE A 38 11.43 8.73 -4.86
C ILE A 38 12.33 7.61 -5.34
N VAL A 39 12.75 6.70 -4.45
CA VAL A 39 13.61 5.56 -4.80
C VAL A 39 12.92 4.65 -5.81
N LEU A 40 11.65 4.32 -5.58
CA LEU A 40 10.84 3.52 -6.52
C LEU A 40 10.69 4.21 -7.86
N ARG A 41 10.47 5.54 -7.87
CA ARG A 41 10.47 6.31 -9.11
C ARG A 41 11.82 6.27 -9.81
N GLY A 42 12.92 6.40 -9.08
CA GLY A 42 14.29 6.35 -9.61
C GLY A 42 14.61 5.01 -10.26
N GLN A 43 14.31 3.91 -9.55
CA GLN A 43 14.44 2.56 -10.09
C GLN A 43 13.55 2.36 -11.31
N LEU A 44 12.30 2.83 -11.27
CA LEU A 44 11.40 2.76 -12.41
C LEU A 44 11.89 3.62 -13.59
N SER A 45 12.45 4.81 -13.35
CA SER A 45 12.98 5.68 -14.41
C SER A 45 14.21 5.12 -15.07
N THR A 46 15.12 4.48 -14.33
CA THR A 46 16.28 3.79 -14.89
C THR A 46 15.86 2.58 -15.75
N LEU A 47 14.69 1.99 -15.47
CA LEU A 47 14.08 0.98 -16.33
C LEU A 47 13.31 1.59 -17.53
N LEU A 48 12.78 2.82 -17.40
CA LEU A 48 12.00 3.52 -18.43
C LEU A 48 12.82 4.33 -19.45
N ASP A 49 14.08 4.67 -19.17
CA ASP A 49 15.00 5.24 -20.17
C ASP A 49 15.26 4.28 -21.34
N ILE A 50 14.87 3.01 -21.20
CA ILE A 50 14.91 1.97 -22.24
C ILE A 50 13.55 1.85 -22.97
N THR A 51 12.45 2.36 -22.41
CA THR A 51 11.08 2.23 -22.95
C THR A 51 10.12 3.26 -22.34
N PRO A 52 9.66 4.28 -23.11
CA PRO A 52 9.06 5.50 -22.56
C PRO A 52 7.57 5.44 -22.18
N GLU A 53 6.90 4.28 -22.23
CA GLU A 53 5.42 4.26 -22.22
C GLU A 53 4.73 3.78 -20.93
N MET A 54 5.46 3.33 -19.90
CA MET A 54 4.86 2.66 -18.75
C MET A 54 5.13 3.34 -17.41
N SER A 55 4.53 4.52 -17.21
CA SER A 55 4.49 5.15 -15.88
C SER A 55 3.44 4.45 -15.01
N SER A 56 3.88 3.64 -14.05
CA SER A 56 3.00 3.22 -12.96
C SER A 56 2.66 4.45 -12.11
N SER A 57 1.37 4.66 -11.82
CA SER A 57 0.92 5.74 -10.92
C SER A 57 1.33 5.50 -9.46
N ALA A 58 1.72 4.27 -9.10
CA ALA A 58 2.04 3.86 -7.74
C ALA A 58 3.14 4.69 -7.05
N PRO A 59 4.33 4.93 -7.64
CA PRO A 59 5.36 5.78 -7.03
C PRO A 59 4.88 7.21 -6.78
N TYR A 60 4.10 7.81 -7.69
CA TYR A 60 3.56 9.16 -7.51
C TYR A 60 2.56 9.23 -6.36
N ILE A 61 1.70 8.22 -6.22
CA ILE A 61 0.78 8.10 -5.08
C ILE A 61 1.58 8.01 -3.77
N LEU A 62 2.65 7.21 -3.73
CA LEU A 62 3.47 7.03 -2.53
C LEU A 62 4.20 8.33 -2.14
N ILE A 63 4.75 9.06 -3.12
CA ILE A 63 5.37 10.39 -2.92
C ILE A 63 4.34 11.37 -2.36
N GLY A 64 3.16 11.49 -3.01
CA GLY A 64 2.12 12.42 -2.62
C GLY A 64 1.58 12.14 -1.21
N LEU A 65 1.26 10.87 -0.93
CA LEU A 65 0.79 10.43 0.38
C LEU A 65 1.84 10.65 1.47
N GLY A 66 3.10 10.31 1.20
CA GLY A 66 4.21 10.53 2.13
C GLY A 66 4.39 12.00 2.51
N LEU A 67 4.32 12.92 1.52
CA LEU A 67 4.39 14.37 1.78
C LEU A 67 3.21 14.86 2.62
N ILE A 68 1.98 14.44 2.29
CA ILE A 68 0.78 14.83 3.04
C ILE A 68 0.90 14.41 4.50
N ILE A 69 1.27 13.14 4.76
CA ILE A 69 1.45 12.62 6.13
C ILE A 69 2.57 13.38 6.86
N PHE A 70 3.70 13.64 6.18
CA PHE A 70 4.83 14.37 6.76
C PHE A 70 4.43 15.78 7.23
N PHE A 71 3.76 16.56 6.38
CA PHE A 71 3.35 17.93 6.71
C PHE A 71 2.23 17.97 7.76
N ILE A 72 1.26 17.05 7.69
CA ILE A 72 0.23 16.92 8.73
C ILE A 72 0.88 16.58 10.07
N GLY A 73 1.86 15.67 10.09
CA GLY A 73 2.60 15.30 11.30
C GLY A 73 3.39 16.48 11.89
N LEU A 74 4.09 17.26 11.06
CA LEU A 74 4.82 18.44 11.50
C LEU A 74 3.89 19.50 12.08
N PHE A 75 2.75 19.73 11.42
CA PHE A 75 1.74 20.65 11.90
C PHE A 75 1.16 20.16 13.24
N ALA A 76 0.79 18.89 13.35
CA ALA A 76 0.28 18.29 14.58
C ALA A 76 1.28 18.36 15.75
N PHE A 77 2.56 18.12 15.48
CA PHE A 77 3.64 18.29 16.44
C PHE A 77 3.70 19.75 16.93
N TRP A 78 3.74 20.71 16.01
CA TRP A 78 3.78 22.13 16.35
C TRP A 78 2.55 22.59 17.16
N CYS A 79 1.37 22.11 16.78
CA CYS A 79 0.11 22.35 17.50
C CYS A 79 0.17 21.86 18.95
N THR A 80 0.69 20.66 19.16
CA THR A 80 0.79 20.03 20.49
C THR A 80 1.84 20.72 21.36
N VAL A 81 2.96 21.17 20.77
CA VAL A 81 4.02 21.91 21.48
C VAL A 81 3.59 23.32 21.86
N LYS A 82 2.80 24.02 21.04
CA LYS A 82 2.26 25.33 21.43
C LYS A 82 1.22 25.24 22.56
N GLY A 83 0.53 24.11 22.70
CA GLY A 83 -0.41 23.88 23.81
C GLY A 83 -1.63 24.81 23.78
N HIS A 84 -1.98 25.38 22.61
CA HIS A 84 -3.16 26.22 22.50
C HIS A 84 -4.41 25.35 22.34
N ILE A 85 -5.35 25.44 23.29
CA ILE A 85 -6.54 24.56 23.35
C ILE A 85 -7.34 24.58 22.04
N THR A 86 -7.58 25.76 21.45
CA THR A 86 -8.31 25.90 20.18
C THR A 86 -7.63 25.16 19.04
N LEU A 87 -6.30 25.18 19.01
CA LEU A 87 -5.51 24.56 17.94
C LEU A 87 -5.59 23.02 18.03
N LEU A 88 -5.70 22.49 19.24
CA LEU A 88 -5.87 21.06 19.49
C LEU A 88 -7.27 20.56 19.07
N TYR A 89 -8.31 21.38 19.24
CA TYR A 89 -9.64 21.07 18.69
C TYR A 89 -9.66 21.14 17.16
N ILE A 90 -9.02 22.15 16.55
CA ILE A 90 -8.91 22.23 15.08
C ILE A 90 -8.19 20.99 14.54
N TYR A 91 -7.07 20.61 15.14
CA TYR A 91 -6.36 19.37 14.81
C TYR A 91 -7.28 18.14 14.89
N SER A 92 -7.99 17.99 16.00
CA SER A 92 -8.93 16.87 16.20
C SER A 92 -10.03 16.84 15.14
N THR A 93 -10.59 17.99 14.75
CA THR A 93 -11.62 18.07 13.71
C THR A 93 -11.05 17.65 12.35
N VAL A 94 -9.85 18.11 11.99
CA VAL A 94 -9.20 17.74 10.72
C VAL A 94 -8.94 16.24 10.65
N VAL A 95 -8.38 15.64 11.71
CA VAL A 95 -8.11 14.19 11.76
C VAL A 95 -9.41 13.37 11.71
N PHE A 96 -10.47 13.85 12.37
CA PHE A 96 -11.78 13.20 12.28
C PHE A 96 -12.37 13.24 10.86
N LEU A 97 -12.21 14.35 10.13
CA LEU A 97 -12.63 14.43 8.73
C LEU A 97 -11.83 13.47 7.82
N ILE A 98 -10.52 13.29 8.11
CA ILE A 98 -9.69 12.30 7.41
C ILE A 98 -10.23 10.89 7.68
N PHE A 99 -10.55 10.55 8.93
CA PHE A 99 -11.17 9.25 9.26
C PHE A 99 -12.48 9.01 8.49
N VAL A 100 -13.36 10.01 8.39
CA VAL A 100 -14.59 9.89 7.60
C VAL A 100 -14.26 9.65 6.11
N ALA A 101 -13.29 10.37 5.55
CA ALA A 101 -12.86 10.17 4.18
C ALA A 101 -12.28 8.76 3.96
N GLU A 102 -11.48 8.23 4.89
CA GLU A 102 -10.95 6.87 4.84
C GLU A 102 -12.06 5.81 4.82
N VAL A 103 -13.09 5.97 5.66
CA VAL A 103 -14.25 5.07 5.67
C VAL A 103 -15.01 5.13 4.35
N LEU A 104 -15.22 6.32 3.78
CA LEU A 104 -15.90 6.48 2.48
C LEU A 104 -15.09 5.83 1.35
N LEU A 105 -13.77 5.99 1.35
CA LEU A 105 -12.88 5.33 0.40
C LEU A 105 -12.94 3.80 0.55
N ALA A 106 -12.88 3.29 1.78
CA ALA A 106 -12.96 1.85 2.05
C ALA A 106 -14.29 1.26 1.54
N VAL A 107 -15.43 1.91 1.82
CA VAL A 107 -16.74 1.49 1.32
C VAL A 107 -16.77 1.50 -0.21
N THR A 108 -16.22 2.54 -0.85
CA THR A 108 -16.17 2.63 -2.32
C THR A 108 -15.36 1.49 -2.92
N VAL A 109 -14.22 1.14 -2.32
CA VAL A 109 -13.38 0.03 -2.76
C VAL A 109 -14.12 -1.30 -2.63
N LEU A 110 -14.79 -1.53 -1.51
CA LEU A 110 -15.58 -2.74 -1.28
C LEU A 110 -16.73 -2.88 -2.29
N MET A 111 -17.44 -1.80 -2.61
CA MET A 111 -18.52 -1.82 -3.60
C MET A 111 -18.03 -2.13 -5.02
N LYS A 112 -16.77 -1.76 -5.34
CA LYS A 112 -16.19 -1.92 -6.68
C LYS A 112 -15.19 -3.07 -6.77
N GLN A 113 -15.19 -3.99 -5.82
CA GLN A 113 -14.21 -5.08 -5.76
C GLN A 113 -14.12 -5.86 -7.09
N GLN A 114 -15.26 -6.23 -7.68
CA GLN A 114 -15.29 -6.93 -8.98
C GLN A 114 -14.63 -6.13 -10.10
N THR A 115 -14.92 -4.83 -10.18
CA THR A 115 -14.31 -3.95 -11.19
C THR A 115 -12.79 -3.90 -11.04
N TYR A 116 -12.25 -3.90 -9.82
CA TYR A 116 -10.80 -3.94 -9.60
C TYR A 116 -10.19 -5.29 -9.99
N GLU A 117 -10.88 -6.39 -9.71
CA GLU A 117 -10.47 -7.74 -10.14
C GLU A 117 -10.42 -7.85 -11.69
N ASP A 118 -11.45 -7.36 -12.38
CA ASP A 118 -11.50 -7.34 -13.85
C ASP A 118 -10.44 -6.40 -14.46
N THR A 119 -10.23 -5.24 -13.84
CA THR A 119 -9.20 -4.29 -14.26
C THR A 119 -7.81 -4.88 -14.10
N PHE A 120 -7.57 -5.60 -13.01
CA PHE A 120 -6.31 -6.30 -12.77
C PHE A 120 -6.06 -7.38 -13.83
N LYS A 121 -7.07 -8.21 -14.11
CA LYS A 121 -6.99 -9.24 -15.15
C LYS A 121 -6.72 -8.64 -16.54
N THR A 122 -7.42 -7.57 -16.89
CA THR A 122 -7.23 -6.85 -18.16
C THR A 122 -5.85 -6.24 -18.24
N SER A 123 -5.37 -5.62 -17.15
CA SER A 123 -4.02 -5.04 -17.09
C SER A 123 -2.95 -6.11 -17.28
N LEU A 124 -3.09 -7.27 -16.64
CA LEU A 124 -2.16 -8.39 -16.81
C LEU A 124 -2.13 -8.88 -18.26
N SER A 125 -3.28 -9.02 -18.91
CA SER A 125 -3.38 -9.37 -20.33
C SER A 125 -2.67 -8.33 -21.23
N ASN A 126 -2.93 -7.04 -21.00
CA ASN A 126 -2.31 -5.96 -21.77
C ASN A 126 -0.78 -5.93 -21.64
N VAL A 127 -0.26 -6.18 -20.44
CA VAL A 127 1.19 -6.26 -20.20
C VAL A 127 1.78 -7.48 -20.94
N MET A 128 1.10 -8.63 -20.93
CA MET A 128 1.53 -9.82 -21.66
C MET A 128 1.56 -9.59 -23.18
N GLN A 129 0.58 -8.88 -23.74
CA GLN A 129 0.53 -8.56 -25.17
C GLN A 129 1.71 -7.69 -25.64
N GLN A 130 2.37 -6.97 -24.72
CA GLN A 130 3.56 -6.17 -25.02
C GLN A 130 4.87 -6.93 -24.90
N TYR A 131 4.86 -8.19 -24.47
CA TYR A 131 6.06 -9.03 -24.36
C TYR A 131 6.70 -9.26 -25.76
N PRO A 132 8.05 -9.26 -25.91
CA PRO A 132 9.09 -9.20 -24.88
C PRO A 132 9.61 -7.77 -24.61
N LYS A 133 8.83 -6.71 -24.86
CA LYS A 133 9.30 -5.34 -24.64
C LYS A 133 9.52 -5.11 -23.13
N GLU A 134 10.67 -4.51 -22.79
CA GLU A 134 10.90 -4.04 -21.43
C GLU A 134 10.05 -2.77 -21.14
N PRO A 135 9.76 -2.44 -19.86
CA PRO A 135 9.98 -3.26 -18.67
C PRO A 135 8.88 -4.33 -18.47
N MET A 136 7.92 -4.44 -19.39
CA MET A 136 6.75 -5.33 -19.28
C MET A 136 7.18 -6.79 -19.16
N ALA A 137 8.20 -7.19 -19.94
CA ALA A 137 8.79 -8.52 -19.85
C ALA A 137 9.29 -8.84 -18.44
N SER A 138 10.11 -7.97 -17.84
CA SER A 138 10.60 -8.18 -16.47
C SER A 138 9.48 -8.27 -15.43
N HIS A 139 8.41 -7.49 -15.58
CA HIS A 139 7.28 -7.50 -14.65
C HIS A 139 6.51 -8.82 -14.70
N VAL A 140 6.20 -9.30 -15.91
CA VAL A 140 5.52 -10.59 -16.12
C VAL A 140 6.41 -11.74 -15.65
N ASP A 141 7.70 -11.70 -16.01
CA ASP A 141 8.65 -12.75 -15.64
C ASP A 141 8.82 -12.83 -14.13
N ARG A 142 8.89 -11.68 -13.43
CA ARG A 142 8.98 -11.65 -11.97
C ARG A 142 7.70 -12.14 -11.32
N LEU A 143 6.53 -11.74 -11.82
CA LEU A 143 5.24 -12.21 -11.32
C LEU A 143 5.14 -13.74 -11.41
N GLN A 144 5.44 -14.29 -12.59
CA GLN A 144 5.40 -15.73 -12.86
C GLN A 144 6.39 -16.51 -11.99
N ASN A 145 7.61 -15.99 -11.83
CA ASN A 145 8.62 -16.61 -10.96
C ASN A 145 8.25 -16.57 -9.47
N VAL A 146 7.68 -15.46 -8.98
CA VAL A 146 7.35 -15.29 -7.56
C VAL A 146 6.14 -16.15 -7.18
N LEU A 147 5.14 -16.20 -8.04
CA LEU A 147 3.88 -16.90 -7.77
C LEU A 147 3.82 -18.32 -8.36
N SER A 148 4.84 -18.74 -9.11
CA SER A 148 4.89 -20.04 -9.79
C SER A 148 3.63 -20.29 -10.63
N CYS A 149 3.31 -19.33 -11.50
CA CYS A 149 2.15 -19.31 -12.39
C CYS A 149 2.59 -19.03 -13.84
N CYS A 150 1.70 -19.23 -14.81
CA CYS A 150 1.97 -18.91 -16.22
C CYS A 150 0.69 -18.41 -16.92
N GLY A 151 0.84 -17.32 -17.68
CA GLY A 151 -0.26 -16.65 -18.36
C GLY A 151 -1.26 -15.96 -17.43
N VAL A 152 -2.41 -15.54 -17.97
CA VAL A 152 -3.45 -14.84 -17.21
C VAL A 152 -4.32 -15.86 -16.48
N ASP A 153 -5.05 -16.67 -17.24
CA ASP A 153 -5.88 -17.78 -16.78
C ASP A 153 -5.17 -19.14 -16.97
N SER A 154 -4.32 -19.25 -17.99
CA SER A 154 -3.52 -20.45 -18.24
C SER A 154 -2.26 -20.15 -19.07
N TYR A 155 -1.33 -21.11 -19.14
CA TYR A 155 -0.16 -21.00 -20.02
C TYR A 155 -0.53 -20.82 -21.50
N GLU A 156 -1.73 -21.23 -21.92
CA GLU A 156 -2.18 -21.15 -23.31
C GLU A 156 -2.40 -19.71 -23.78
N ASP A 157 -2.61 -18.77 -22.85
CA ASP A 157 -2.79 -17.35 -23.15
C ASP A 157 -1.56 -16.77 -23.87
N TRP A 158 -0.38 -17.37 -23.69
CA TRP A 158 0.82 -16.98 -24.41
C TRP A 158 0.70 -17.20 -25.92
N PHE A 159 -0.04 -18.21 -26.37
CA PHE A 159 -0.24 -18.46 -27.81
C PHE A 159 -1.19 -17.44 -28.46
N GLN A 160 -1.89 -16.64 -27.66
CA GLN A 160 -2.68 -15.50 -28.13
C GLN A 160 -1.86 -14.20 -28.16
N THR A 161 -0.58 -14.24 -27.78
CA THR A 161 0.36 -13.13 -27.90
C THR A 161 1.24 -13.31 -29.12
N LEU A 162 1.73 -12.20 -29.71
CA LEU A 162 2.68 -12.25 -30.83
C LEU A 162 3.93 -13.08 -30.51
N TYR A 163 4.40 -13.04 -29.25
CA TYR A 163 5.57 -13.80 -28.81
C TYR A 163 5.34 -15.32 -28.88
N GLY A 164 4.25 -15.81 -28.28
CA GLY A 164 3.98 -17.25 -28.21
C GLY A 164 3.49 -17.82 -29.53
N GLU A 165 2.75 -17.03 -30.33
CA GLU A 165 2.30 -17.45 -31.66
C GLU A 165 3.48 -17.67 -32.61
N GLN A 166 4.42 -16.72 -32.69
CA GLN A 166 5.55 -16.79 -33.63
C GLN A 166 6.60 -17.84 -33.24
N LEU A 167 6.82 -18.03 -31.94
CA LEU A 167 7.91 -18.86 -31.44
C LEU A 167 7.44 -20.22 -30.91
N LEU A 168 6.13 -20.45 -30.85
CA LEU A 168 5.50 -21.66 -30.32
C LEU A 168 6.07 -22.06 -28.95
N ARG A 169 6.28 -21.05 -28.09
CA ARG A 169 6.91 -21.18 -26.77
C ARG A 169 6.31 -20.22 -25.74
N VAL A 170 6.45 -20.56 -24.45
CA VAL A 170 6.19 -19.66 -23.31
C VAL A 170 7.52 -19.09 -22.78
N PRO A 171 7.50 -17.95 -22.06
CA PRO A 171 8.69 -17.42 -21.40
C PRO A 171 9.30 -18.40 -20.40
N THR A 172 10.61 -18.28 -20.18
CA THR A 172 11.35 -19.14 -19.24
C THR A 172 10.92 -18.96 -17.78
N SER A 173 10.30 -17.83 -17.45
CA SER A 173 9.70 -17.55 -16.15
C SER A 173 8.47 -18.41 -15.82
N CYS A 174 7.83 -19.02 -16.82
CA CYS A 174 6.76 -20.00 -16.62
C CYS A 174 7.26 -21.37 -16.15
N CYS A 175 8.56 -21.62 -16.17
CA CYS A 175 9.13 -22.92 -15.85
C CYS A 175 9.11 -23.21 -14.35
N LYS A 176 8.91 -24.48 -13.97
CA LYS A 176 8.97 -24.90 -12.57
C LYS A 176 10.42 -24.82 -12.07
N LYS A 177 10.61 -24.14 -10.94
CA LYS A 177 11.94 -23.94 -10.32
C LYS A 177 12.64 -25.22 -9.84
N SER A 178 11.93 -26.35 -9.68
CA SER A 178 12.52 -27.59 -9.17
C SER A 178 13.28 -28.41 -10.22
N LEU A 179 13.37 -27.92 -11.45
CA LEU A 179 13.97 -28.64 -12.57
C LEU A 179 15.41 -28.13 -12.76
N ASN A 180 16.39 -28.93 -12.34
CA ASN A 180 17.83 -28.68 -12.56
C ASN A 180 18.26 -28.81 -14.04
N HIS A 181 17.31 -28.77 -14.97
CA HIS A 181 17.53 -28.88 -16.42
C HIS A 181 16.96 -27.66 -17.14
N THR A 182 17.49 -27.39 -18.33
CA THR A 182 17.02 -26.32 -19.20
C THR A 182 15.57 -26.60 -19.56
N CYS A 183 14.65 -25.76 -19.06
CA CYS A 183 13.24 -25.83 -19.40
C CYS A 183 13.07 -25.78 -20.92
N SER A 184 12.72 -26.92 -21.51
CA SER A 184 12.66 -27.08 -22.97
C SER A 184 11.36 -26.53 -23.50
N ASN A 185 11.23 -25.20 -23.57
CA ASN A 185 10.04 -24.53 -24.10
C ASN A 185 9.92 -24.58 -25.64
N ALA A 186 10.82 -25.29 -26.33
CA ALA A 186 10.80 -25.41 -27.78
C ALA A 186 9.77 -26.45 -28.25
N ASN A 187 8.86 -26.02 -29.12
CA ASN A 187 7.84 -26.86 -29.76
C ASN A 187 6.83 -27.48 -28.77
N LEU A 188 5.92 -26.64 -28.24
CA LEU A 188 4.80 -26.98 -27.34
C LEU A 188 3.80 -28.03 -27.87
N ARG A 189 4.02 -28.63 -29.05
CA ARG A 189 3.17 -29.67 -29.65
C ARG A 189 3.30 -31.04 -28.96
N LYS A 190 4.14 -31.18 -27.93
CA LYS A 190 4.33 -32.44 -27.19
C LYS A 190 3.71 -32.36 -25.80
N GLU A 191 2.83 -33.32 -25.54
CA GLU A 191 2.12 -33.61 -24.28
C GLU A 191 3.03 -33.69 -23.03
N TYR A 192 4.35 -33.84 -23.22
CA TYR A 192 5.37 -33.84 -22.18
C TYR A 192 5.67 -32.47 -21.56
N LEU A 193 5.21 -31.33 -22.13
CA LEU A 193 5.56 -29.99 -21.62
C LEU A 193 4.79 -29.51 -20.39
N ALA A 194 3.57 -29.99 -20.16
CA ALA A 194 2.79 -29.62 -18.96
C ALA A 194 3.45 -30.09 -17.65
N ALA A 195 4.36 -31.06 -17.73
CA ALA A 195 5.16 -31.51 -16.59
C ALA A 195 6.15 -30.44 -16.11
N ASP A 196 6.71 -29.64 -17.02
CA ASP A 196 7.83 -28.74 -16.72
C ASP A 196 7.45 -27.27 -16.52
N ILE A 197 6.26 -26.87 -16.97
CA ILE A 197 5.75 -25.49 -16.84
C ILE A 197 4.65 -25.39 -15.78
N ASN A 198 4.54 -24.22 -15.16
CA ASN A 198 3.41 -23.91 -14.30
C ASN A 198 2.14 -23.78 -15.18
N THR A 199 1.14 -24.61 -14.95
CA THR A 199 -0.10 -24.61 -15.75
C THR A 199 -1.15 -23.65 -15.22
N ASN A 200 -1.03 -23.24 -13.95
CA ASN A 200 -1.99 -22.35 -13.29
C ASN A 200 -1.82 -20.91 -13.79
N GLY A 201 -2.93 -20.27 -14.14
CA GLY A 201 -2.98 -18.84 -14.45
C GLY A 201 -2.55 -17.95 -13.30
N CYS A 202 -1.86 -16.86 -13.59
CA CYS A 202 -1.42 -15.92 -12.59
C CYS A 202 -2.56 -15.14 -11.93
N TYR A 203 -3.66 -14.88 -12.64
CA TYR A 203 -4.82 -14.18 -12.08
C TYR A 203 -5.41 -14.94 -10.88
N ALA A 204 -5.83 -16.19 -11.09
CA ALA A 204 -6.38 -17.02 -10.01
C ALA A 204 -5.37 -17.24 -8.88
N THR A 205 -4.09 -17.40 -9.20
CA THR A 205 -3.03 -17.60 -8.20
C THR A 205 -2.82 -16.36 -7.32
N VAL A 206 -2.81 -15.15 -7.91
CA VAL A 206 -2.76 -13.88 -7.16
C VAL A 206 -3.96 -13.74 -6.24
N ILE A 207 -5.16 -13.97 -6.76
CA ILE A 207 -6.41 -13.83 -5.98
C ILE A 207 -6.43 -14.86 -4.83
N ALA A 208 -6.00 -16.09 -5.07
CA ALA A 208 -5.88 -17.12 -4.03
C ALA A 208 -4.83 -16.74 -2.96
N ALA A 209 -3.68 -16.21 -3.37
CA ALA A 209 -2.64 -15.75 -2.45
C ALA A 209 -3.11 -14.59 -1.57
N ILE A 210 -3.86 -13.63 -2.13
CA ILE A 210 -4.48 -12.54 -1.38
C ILE A 210 -5.53 -13.10 -0.40
N LYS A 211 -6.44 -13.96 -0.88
CA LYS A 211 -7.51 -14.55 -0.06
C LYS A 211 -6.98 -15.39 1.09
N SER A 212 -5.91 -16.15 0.87
CA SER A 212 -5.26 -16.96 1.92
C SER A 212 -4.71 -16.10 3.07
N ASN A 213 -4.32 -14.85 2.78
CA ASN A 213 -3.76 -13.93 3.76
C ASN A 213 -4.75 -12.82 4.14
N TYR A 214 -6.01 -12.92 3.70
CA TYR A 214 -7.04 -11.93 3.95
C TYR A 214 -7.24 -11.56 5.43
N PRO A 215 -7.22 -12.50 6.41
CA PRO A 215 -7.38 -12.09 7.81
C PRO A 215 -6.23 -11.20 8.31
N ILE A 216 -5.00 -11.43 7.84
CA ILE A 216 -3.83 -10.64 8.23
C ILE A 216 -3.93 -9.24 7.60
N PHE A 217 -4.13 -9.18 6.28
CA PHE A 217 -4.27 -7.90 5.57
C PHE A 217 -5.48 -7.09 6.06
N GLY A 218 -6.61 -7.75 6.27
CA GLY A 218 -7.82 -7.14 6.82
C GLY A 218 -7.58 -6.54 8.21
N GLY A 219 -6.88 -7.27 9.08
CA GLY A 219 -6.50 -6.76 10.40
C GLY A 219 -5.62 -5.50 10.35
N ILE A 220 -4.62 -5.48 9.46
CA ILE A 220 -3.76 -4.31 9.25
C ILE A 220 -4.57 -3.11 8.74
N ILE A 221 -5.44 -3.31 7.74
CA ILE A 221 -6.28 -2.24 7.17
C ILE A 221 -7.22 -1.66 8.23
N ILE A 222 -7.88 -2.52 9.02
CA ILE A 222 -8.77 -2.07 10.10
C ILE A 222 -7.99 -1.30 11.17
N ALA A 223 -6.80 -1.79 11.56
CA ALA A 223 -5.96 -1.11 12.54
C ALA A 223 -5.54 0.28 12.06
N ILE A 224 -5.14 0.41 10.79
CA ILE A 224 -4.79 1.70 10.18
C ILE A 224 -6.01 2.63 10.16
N ALA A 225 -7.17 2.14 9.73
CA ALA A 225 -8.40 2.95 9.65
C ALA A 225 -8.88 3.43 11.02
N LEU A 226 -8.66 2.67 12.09
CA LEU A 226 -9.06 3.07 13.45
C LEU A 226 -8.00 3.91 14.19
N PHE A 227 -6.75 3.88 13.74
CA PHE A 227 -5.65 4.61 14.38
C PHE A 227 -5.88 6.13 14.49
N PRO A 228 -6.44 6.84 13.49
CA PRO A 228 -6.79 8.25 13.61
C PRO A 228 -7.69 8.60 14.80
N LEU A 229 -8.60 7.69 15.19
CA LEU A 229 -9.50 7.89 16.33
C LEU A 229 -8.73 7.97 17.65
N VAL A 230 -7.64 7.22 17.80
CA VAL A 230 -6.77 7.29 18.97
C VAL A 230 -6.20 8.71 19.11
N GLY A 231 -5.72 9.30 18.01
CA GLY A 231 -5.23 10.67 17.98
C GLY A 231 -6.30 11.71 18.34
N VAL A 232 -7.51 11.54 17.81
CA VAL A 232 -8.69 12.39 18.10
C VAL A 232 -9.05 12.34 19.59
N ILE A 233 -9.13 11.13 20.16
CA ILE A 233 -9.47 10.93 21.58
C ILE A 233 -8.41 11.59 22.46
N LEU A 234 -7.12 11.31 22.21
CA LEU A 234 -6.02 11.90 22.99
C LEU A 234 -6.02 13.43 22.91
N ALA A 235 -6.20 14.00 21.71
CA ALA A 235 -6.28 15.44 21.51
C ALA A 235 -7.47 16.07 22.24
N CYS A 236 -8.67 15.49 22.11
CA CYS A 236 -9.87 15.97 22.80
C CYS A 236 -9.73 15.88 24.33
N CYS A 237 -9.21 14.76 24.84
CA CYS A 237 -8.98 14.56 26.27
C CYS A 237 -7.98 15.61 26.81
N LEU A 238 -6.87 15.82 26.11
CA LEU A 238 -5.87 16.82 26.48
C LEU A 238 -6.46 18.25 26.43
N ALA A 239 -7.20 18.59 25.38
CA ALA A 239 -7.86 19.90 25.25
C ALA A 239 -8.85 20.16 26.39
N ASN A 240 -9.68 19.16 26.73
CA ASN A 240 -10.67 19.25 27.80
C ASN A 240 -10.02 19.42 29.18
N GLN A 241 -8.94 18.68 29.46
CA GLN A 241 -8.22 18.79 30.73
C GLN A 241 -7.53 20.16 30.87
N MET A 242 -6.87 20.63 29.81
CA MET A 242 -6.25 21.97 29.79
C MET A 242 -7.29 23.08 29.98
N ARG A 243 -8.45 22.94 29.35
CA ARG A 243 -9.57 23.88 29.51
C ARG A 243 -10.07 23.92 30.95
N LYS A 244 -10.28 22.75 31.57
CA LYS A 244 -10.73 22.64 32.96
C LYS A 244 -9.73 23.28 33.93
N GLN A 245 -8.43 22.97 33.81
CA GLN A 245 -7.41 23.59 34.67
C GLN A 245 -7.35 25.11 34.52
N ARG A 246 -7.52 25.64 33.30
CA ARG A 246 -7.55 27.10 33.07
C ARG A 246 -8.76 27.76 33.74
N TYR A 247 -9.93 27.14 33.72
CA TYR A 247 -11.11 27.66 34.43
C TYR A 247 -10.91 27.65 35.95
N GLU A 248 -10.35 26.58 36.52
CA GLU A 248 -10.06 26.47 37.96
C GLU A 248 -8.97 27.44 38.46
N GLN A 249 -8.18 28.04 37.56
CA GLN A 249 -7.22 29.09 37.91
C GLN A 249 -7.82 30.49 37.94
N VAL A 250 -8.96 30.69 37.27
CA VAL A 250 -9.63 32.01 37.15
C VAL A 250 -10.81 32.13 38.13
N ALA A 251 -11.39 31.01 38.56
CA ALA A 251 -12.42 30.94 39.61
C ALA A 251 -11.78 30.94 41.01
#